data_AF-A0A261CJA6-F1
#
_entry.id   AF-A0A261CJA6-F1
#
_cell.length_a   1.000
_cell.length_b   1.000
_cell.length_c   1.000
_cell.angle_alpha   90.00
_cell.angle_beta   90.00
_cell.angle_gamma   90.00
#
_symmetry.space_group_name_H-M   'P 1'
#
loop_
_entity.id
_entity.type
_entity.pdbx_description
1 polymer ?
#
loop_
_entity_poly.entity_id
_entity_poly.type
_entity_poly.pdbx_seq_one_letter_code
_entity_poly.pdbx_strand_id
1 'polypeptide(L)'
;MNLLFGNSTDFWVPSYVLNDNSYITWMNLPLFLLFFLSILISILFVINAMNVIHKIRKLHDNATWIVLSILAAWFEGLIGMLMIFPYKFGFCTLGDPSRIFYGFESDEFLPINISWKSAPLLIGSILIWHYLGLLNGGIICFVIERSLATLLSRDYESTPRQWLSISLHILHHLIAIVMCIFFCFHILPLKILICFNAFGFAFQIPYVFFLRHYNTSKRSEMRLAENITNHSLAAKFQTEENVRSMHIATRLSIVVGVFDVLFLIVIILATCQVPGAQLFFQESDILDTWYNVKCRRMEEQIHAVLPINATSNRPES
;
A
#
# COMPACT_ATOMS: atom_id res chain seq x y z
N MET A 1 -17.15 -2.83 -11.21
CA MET A 1 -17.98 -3.54 -12.21
C MET A 1 -18.66 -4.72 -11.56
N ASN A 2 -19.95 -4.93 -11.84
CA ASN A 2 -20.78 -5.94 -11.17
C ASN A 2 -20.97 -7.18 -12.06
N LEU A 3 -20.56 -8.33 -11.54
CA LEU A 3 -20.82 -9.64 -12.15
C LEU A 3 -21.99 -10.29 -11.43
N LEU A 4 -22.84 -10.99 -12.16
CA LEU A 4 -23.97 -11.73 -11.59
C LEU A 4 -23.79 -13.22 -11.86
N PHE A 5 -23.59 -13.99 -10.80
CA PHE A 5 -23.47 -15.44 -10.87
C PHE A 5 -24.83 -16.12 -10.75
N GLY A 6 -25.16 -16.96 -11.72
CA GLY A 6 -26.37 -17.79 -11.69
C GLY A 6 -27.64 -16.99 -11.38
N ASN A 7 -27.68 -15.71 -11.79
CA ASN A 7 -28.76 -14.75 -11.55
C ASN A 7 -29.10 -14.47 -10.07
N SER A 8 -28.18 -14.71 -9.13
CA SER A 8 -28.48 -14.59 -7.69
C SER A 8 -27.37 -14.00 -6.83
N THR A 9 -26.09 -14.16 -7.21
CA THR A 9 -24.97 -13.68 -6.40
C THR A 9 -24.20 -12.58 -7.12
N ASP A 10 -24.14 -11.41 -6.49
CA ASP A 10 -23.41 -10.25 -6.97
C ASP A 10 -21.93 -10.36 -6.61
N PHE A 11 -21.07 -10.04 -7.57
CA PHE A 11 -19.64 -10.02 -7.36
C PHE A 11 -18.99 -8.76 -7.92
N TRP A 12 -18.16 -8.12 -7.11
CA TRP A 12 -17.51 -6.87 -7.46
C TRP A 12 -16.11 -7.05 -8.02
N VAL A 13 -15.91 -6.60 -9.25
CA VAL A 13 -14.60 -6.52 -9.89
C VAL A 13 -14.03 -5.11 -9.68
N PRO A 14 -12.76 -4.99 -9.24
CA PRO A 14 -12.04 -3.73 -9.11
C PRO A 14 -11.60 -3.20 -10.49
N SER A 15 -12.56 -3.01 -11.39
CA SER A 15 -12.39 -2.36 -12.69
C SER A 15 -13.63 -1.52 -13.01
N TYR A 16 -13.40 -0.35 -13.60
CA TYR A 16 -14.46 0.52 -14.10
C TYR A 16 -15.02 0.06 -15.46
N VAL A 17 -14.18 -0.59 -16.28
CA VAL A 17 -14.52 -1.01 -17.66
C VAL A 17 -14.16 -2.48 -17.88
N LEU A 18 -15.00 -3.19 -18.64
CA LEU A 18 -14.70 -4.51 -19.20
C LEU A 18 -15.10 -4.58 -20.67
N ASN A 19 -14.40 -5.42 -21.43
CA ASN A 19 -14.60 -5.68 -22.86
C ASN A 19 -14.32 -4.49 -23.80
N ASP A 20 -13.55 -3.48 -23.37
CA ASP A 20 -13.26 -2.31 -24.23
C ASP A 20 -12.08 -2.57 -25.16
N ASN A 21 -12.38 -2.80 -26.44
CA ASN A 21 -11.39 -3.08 -27.48
C ASN A 21 -10.90 -1.81 -28.21
N SER A 22 -11.39 -0.62 -27.86
CA SER A 22 -11.02 0.64 -28.53
C SER A 22 -9.52 0.96 -28.42
N TYR A 23 -8.86 0.37 -27.42
CA TYR A 23 -7.44 0.56 -27.15
C TYR A 23 -6.52 -0.34 -27.97
N ILE A 24 -7.04 -1.40 -28.61
CA ILE A 24 -6.26 -2.34 -29.43
C ILE A 24 -6.03 -1.71 -30.82
N THR A 25 -5.25 -0.63 -30.85
CA THR A 25 -4.84 0.05 -32.07
C THR A 25 -3.32 0.22 -32.10
N TRP A 26 -2.74 0.25 -33.30
CA TRP A 26 -1.31 0.46 -33.49
C TRP A 26 -0.82 1.79 -32.89
N MET A 27 -1.70 2.80 -32.81
CA MET A 27 -1.40 4.11 -32.21
C MET A 27 -1.17 4.02 -30.70
N ASN A 28 -1.81 3.08 -30.02
CA ASN A 28 -1.69 2.89 -28.57
C ASN A 28 -0.59 1.91 -28.17
N LEU A 29 0.09 1.28 -29.14
CA LEU A 29 1.21 0.36 -28.87
C LEU A 29 2.32 0.99 -28.00
N PRO A 30 2.76 2.25 -28.22
CA PRO A 30 3.76 2.90 -27.36
C PRO A 30 3.30 3.03 -25.90
N LEU A 31 1.99 3.24 -25.66
CA LEU A 31 1.42 3.35 -24.32
C LEU A 31 1.52 2.01 -23.58
N PHE A 32 1.18 0.90 -24.25
CA PHE A 32 1.35 -0.44 -23.67
C PHE A 32 2.81 -0.77 -23.39
N LEU A 33 3.74 -0.41 -24.27
CA LEU A 33 5.18 -0.60 -24.03
C LEU A 33 5.67 0.18 -22.82
N LEU A 34 5.24 1.44 -22.68
CA LEU A 34 5.55 2.27 -21.52
C LEU A 34 4.99 1.66 -20.24
N PHE A 35 3.75 1.16 -20.28
CA PHE A 35 3.10 0.49 -19.16
C PHE A 35 3.90 -0.75 -18.71
N PHE A 36 4.24 -1.67 -19.60
CA PHE A 36 5.04 -2.85 -19.23
C PHE A 36 6.46 -2.50 -18.77
N LEU A 37 7.10 -1.49 -19.37
CA LEU A 37 8.40 -0.99 -18.91
C LEU A 37 8.31 -0.43 -17.49
N SER A 38 7.25 0.31 -17.20
CA SER A 38 7.03 0.87 -15.87
C SER A 38 6.77 -0.22 -14.82
N ILE A 39 6.04 -1.28 -15.17
CA ILE A 39 5.89 -2.47 -14.31
C ILE A 39 7.25 -3.11 -14.03
N LEU A 40 8.09 -3.30 -15.05
CA LEU A 40 9.41 -3.89 -14.89
C LEU A 40 10.31 -3.06 -13.96
N ILE A 41 10.35 -1.75 -14.16
CA ILE A 41 11.09 -0.82 -13.28
C ILE A 41 10.57 -0.92 -11.84
N SER A 42 9.26 -1.04 -11.67
CA SER A 42 8.62 -1.16 -10.35
C SER A 42 9.00 -2.46 -9.64
N ILE A 43 9.00 -3.60 -10.35
CA ILE A 43 9.48 -4.88 -9.82
C ILE A 43 10.91 -4.73 -9.31
N LEU A 44 11.81 -4.18 -10.13
CA LEU A 44 13.21 -4.00 -9.78
C LEU A 44 13.37 -3.10 -8.54
N PHE A 45 12.59 -2.02 -8.46
CA PHE A 45 12.62 -1.11 -7.33
C PHE A 45 12.17 -1.78 -6.03
N VAL A 46 11.05 -2.52 -6.05
CA VAL A 46 10.52 -3.22 -4.87
C VAL A 46 11.50 -4.29 -4.39
N ILE A 47 12.06 -5.10 -5.28
CA ILE A 47 13.08 -6.11 -4.94
C ILE A 47 14.32 -5.45 -4.31
N ASN A 48 14.80 -4.36 -4.91
CA ASN A 48 15.95 -3.64 -4.37
C ASN A 48 15.65 -3.03 -2.99
N ALA A 49 14.47 -2.45 -2.79
CA ALA A 49 14.05 -1.90 -1.50
C ALA A 49 13.97 -3.00 -0.42
N MET A 50 13.38 -4.15 -0.74
CA MET A 50 13.33 -5.31 0.16
C MET A 50 14.72 -5.80 0.54
N ASN A 51 15.63 -5.93 -0.45
CA ASN A 51 17.02 -6.34 -0.21
C ASN A 51 17.77 -5.34 0.69
N VAL A 52 17.61 -4.04 0.45
CA VAL A 52 18.24 -2.98 1.25
C VAL A 52 17.73 -3.01 2.68
N ILE A 53 16.41 -3.10 2.88
CA ILE A 53 15.78 -3.13 4.21
C ILE A 53 16.23 -4.38 4.97
N HIS A 54 16.20 -5.55 4.33
CA HIS A 54 16.60 -6.81 4.95
C HIS A 54 18.09 -6.86 5.31
N LYS A 55 18.97 -6.27 4.48
CA LYS A 55 20.42 -6.27 4.70
C LYS A 55 20.88 -5.24 5.72
N ILE A 56 20.32 -4.02 5.68
CA ILE A 56 20.76 -2.93 6.55
C ILE A 56 20.23 -3.10 7.99
N ARG A 57 19.05 -3.71 8.17
CA ARG A 57 18.39 -3.94 9.48
C ARG A 57 18.49 -2.73 10.43
N LYS A 58 18.21 -1.54 9.89
CA LYS A 58 18.22 -0.28 10.66
C LYS A 58 17.04 -0.17 11.64
N LEU A 59 16.05 -1.05 11.50
CA LEU A 59 14.86 -1.17 12.33
C LEU A 59 14.96 -2.49 13.08
N HIS A 60 14.40 -2.54 14.28
CA HIS A 60 14.18 -3.76 15.04
C HIS A 60 13.49 -4.82 14.17
N ASP A 61 13.84 -6.09 14.38
CA ASP A 61 13.43 -7.20 13.53
C ASP A 61 11.92 -7.24 13.30
N ASN A 62 11.11 -7.01 14.35
CA ASN A 62 9.65 -6.98 14.25
C ASN A 62 9.13 -5.97 13.20
N ALA A 63 9.61 -4.72 13.24
CA ALA A 63 9.21 -3.70 12.28
C ALA A 63 9.78 -3.96 10.88
N THR A 64 11.00 -4.52 10.81
CA THR A 64 11.59 -4.92 9.53
C THR A 64 10.69 -5.93 8.81
N TRP A 65 10.19 -6.95 9.51
CA TRP A 65 9.29 -7.94 8.93
C TRP A 65 7.95 -7.35 8.48
N ILE A 66 7.36 -6.43 9.27
CA ILE A 66 6.12 -5.74 8.89
C ILE A 66 6.33 -4.96 7.59
N VAL A 67 7.42 -4.19 7.48
CA VAL A 67 7.70 -3.40 6.27
C VAL A 67 7.95 -4.31 5.06
N LEU A 68 8.68 -5.42 5.24
CA LEU A 68 8.90 -6.40 4.17
C LEU A 68 7.59 -7.06 3.72
N SER A 69 6.67 -7.35 4.63
CA SER A 69 5.34 -7.88 4.30
C SER A 69 4.52 -6.89 3.46
N ILE A 70 4.53 -5.61 3.82
CA ILE A 70 3.85 -4.54 3.04
C ILE A 70 4.42 -4.46 1.62
N LEU A 71 5.76 -4.51 1.48
CA LEU A 71 6.40 -4.51 0.16
C LEU A 71 6.10 -5.78 -0.63
N ALA A 72 6.04 -6.94 0.03
CA ALA A 72 5.70 -8.21 -0.61
C ALA A 72 4.24 -8.23 -1.12
N ALA A 73 3.31 -7.59 -0.41
CA ALA A 73 1.91 -7.49 -0.82
C ALA A 73 1.75 -6.82 -2.20
N TRP A 74 2.68 -5.95 -2.60
CA TRP A 74 2.68 -5.34 -3.93
C TRP A 74 2.70 -6.40 -5.07
N PHE A 75 3.40 -7.52 -4.88
CA PHE A 75 3.40 -8.61 -5.87
C PHE A 75 2.05 -9.30 -5.99
N GLU A 76 1.30 -9.39 -4.89
CA GLU A 76 -0.06 -9.90 -4.91
C GLU A 76 -0.97 -9.00 -5.77
N GLY A 77 -0.87 -7.69 -5.56
CA GLY A 77 -1.57 -6.69 -6.37
C GLY A 77 -1.16 -6.75 -7.84
N LEU A 78 0.14 -6.92 -8.13
CA LEU A 78 0.64 -7.07 -9.50
C LEU A 78 0.04 -8.29 -10.20
N ILE A 79 0.03 -9.46 -9.54
CA ILE A 79 -0.55 -10.68 -10.10
C ILE A 79 -2.04 -10.46 -10.37
N GLY A 80 -2.77 -9.88 -9.41
CA GLY A 80 -4.19 -9.58 -9.58
C GLY A 80 -4.47 -8.65 -10.77
N MET A 81 -3.68 -7.59 -10.91
CA MET A 81 -3.78 -6.63 -12.01
C MET A 81 -3.50 -7.29 -13.37
N LEU A 82 -2.45 -8.11 -13.48
CA LEU A 82 -2.13 -8.84 -14.71
C LEU A 82 -3.23 -9.85 -15.10
N MET A 83 -3.97 -10.41 -14.13
CA MET A 83 -5.08 -11.32 -14.40
C MET A 83 -6.35 -10.59 -14.87
N ILE A 84 -6.60 -9.36 -14.40
CA ILE A 84 -7.74 -8.53 -14.82
C ILE A 84 -7.47 -7.84 -16.17
N PHE A 85 -6.21 -7.46 -16.42
CA PHE A 85 -5.77 -6.67 -17.57
C PHE A 85 -6.34 -7.14 -18.93
N PRO A 86 -6.33 -8.45 -19.29
CA PRO A 86 -6.85 -8.91 -20.57
C PRO A 86 -8.35 -8.62 -20.77
N TYR A 87 -9.13 -8.61 -19.69
CA TYR A 87 -10.57 -8.36 -19.72
C TYR A 87 -10.89 -6.87 -19.79
N LYS A 88 -10.04 -6.03 -19.17
CA LYS A 88 -10.19 -4.57 -19.20
C LYS A 88 -10.03 -4.02 -20.62
N PHE A 89 -8.99 -4.47 -21.34
CA PHE A 89 -8.65 -4.01 -22.69
C PHE A 89 -9.26 -4.87 -23.82
N GLY A 90 -10.19 -5.76 -23.50
CA GLY A 90 -10.91 -6.54 -24.52
C GLY A 90 -10.09 -7.61 -25.26
N PHE A 91 -8.90 -7.97 -24.78
CA PHE A 91 -8.15 -9.13 -25.29
C PHE A 91 -8.87 -10.44 -24.99
N CYS A 92 -9.56 -10.51 -23.85
CA CYS A 92 -10.46 -11.58 -23.45
C CYS A 92 -11.83 -10.96 -23.14
N THR A 93 -12.89 -11.48 -23.73
CA THR A 93 -14.25 -10.98 -23.50
C THR A 93 -15.08 -11.99 -22.71
N LEU A 94 -15.94 -11.47 -21.85
CA LEU A 94 -16.94 -12.24 -21.11
C LEU A 94 -18.34 -11.78 -21.51
N GLY A 95 -19.26 -12.74 -21.70
CA GLY A 95 -20.59 -12.45 -22.20
C GLY A 95 -20.59 -12.07 -23.69
N ASP A 96 -21.37 -11.05 -24.04
CA ASP A 96 -21.44 -10.53 -25.41
C ASP A 96 -20.20 -9.69 -25.75
N PRO A 97 -19.37 -10.09 -26.74
CA PRO A 97 -18.18 -9.35 -27.13
C PRO A 97 -18.45 -7.95 -27.71
N SER A 98 -19.69 -7.70 -28.17
CA SER A 98 -20.07 -6.40 -28.75
C SER A 98 -20.47 -5.37 -27.69
N ARG A 99 -20.67 -5.80 -26.44
CA ARG A 99 -21.09 -4.93 -25.35
C ARG A 99 -19.92 -4.61 -24.42
N ILE A 100 -19.69 -3.31 -24.24
CA ILE A 100 -18.76 -2.77 -23.26
C ILE A 100 -19.53 -2.50 -21.97
N PHE A 101 -18.98 -2.94 -20.85
CA PHE A 101 -19.59 -2.74 -19.54
C PHE A 101 -18.86 -1.62 -18.81
N TYR A 102 -19.60 -0.64 -18.28
CA TYR A 102 -19.07 0.48 -17.49
C TYR A 102 -19.68 0.55 -16.09
N GLY A 103 -18.90 1.03 -15.11
CA GLY A 103 -19.38 1.43 -13.78
C GLY A 103 -18.82 0.63 -12.61
N PHE A 104 -18.65 1.31 -11.47
CA PHE A 104 -18.31 0.64 -10.20
C PHE A 104 -19.52 0.01 -9.53
N GLU A 105 -20.66 0.72 -9.47
CA GLU A 105 -21.96 0.26 -8.97
C GLU A 105 -23.04 0.56 -10.03
N SER A 106 -22.93 -0.03 -11.22
CA SER A 106 -23.99 0.07 -12.21
C SER A 106 -25.05 -1.02 -11.97
N ASP A 107 -26.30 -0.70 -12.29
CA ASP A 107 -27.40 -1.68 -12.34
C ASP A 107 -27.24 -2.66 -13.52
N GLU A 108 -26.24 -2.43 -14.38
CA GLU A 108 -25.87 -3.29 -15.49
C GLU A 108 -24.94 -4.41 -15.04
N PHE A 109 -25.55 -5.52 -14.66
CA PHE A 109 -24.81 -6.73 -14.33
C PHE A 109 -24.34 -7.48 -15.59
N LEU A 110 -23.10 -7.95 -15.58
CA LEU A 110 -22.61 -8.92 -16.55
C LEU A 110 -22.92 -10.34 -16.02
N PRO A 111 -23.90 -11.06 -16.61
CA PRO A 111 -24.18 -12.43 -16.19
C PRO A 111 -23.05 -13.35 -16.61
N ILE A 112 -22.48 -14.07 -15.65
CA ILE A 112 -21.41 -15.04 -15.92
C ILE A 112 -21.69 -16.39 -15.27
N ASN A 113 -21.27 -17.44 -15.98
CA ASN A 113 -21.15 -18.78 -15.43
C ASN A 113 -19.68 -19.01 -15.03
N ILE A 114 -19.48 -19.63 -13.87
CA ILE A 114 -18.14 -20.01 -13.39
C ILE A 114 -17.52 -20.95 -14.42
N SER A 115 -16.45 -20.48 -15.06
CA SER A 115 -15.74 -21.22 -16.10
C SER A 115 -14.25 -20.89 -16.04
N TRP A 116 -13.43 -21.69 -16.74
CA TRP A 116 -12.00 -21.41 -16.90
C TRP A 116 -11.72 -20.05 -17.58
N LYS A 117 -12.67 -19.53 -18.36
CA LYS A 117 -12.57 -18.20 -18.98
C LYS A 117 -12.82 -17.07 -17.99
N SER A 118 -13.63 -17.27 -16.95
CA SER A 118 -13.91 -16.24 -15.94
C SER A 118 -12.99 -16.35 -14.72
N ALA A 119 -12.40 -17.51 -14.47
CA ALA A 119 -11.56 -17.76 -13.29
C ALA A 119 -10.43 -16.74 -13.09
N PRO A 120 -9.67 -16.32 -14.13
CA PRO A 120 -8.60 -15.34 -13.93
C PRO A 120 -9.13 -13.99 -13.43
N LEU A 121 -10.25 -13.51 -13.97
CA LEU A 121 -10.89 -12.27 -13.53
C LEU A 121 -11.30 -12.33 -12.05
N LEU A 122 -11.85 -13.46 -11.61
CA LEU A 122 -12.33 -13.65 -10.23
C LEU A 122 -11.18 -13.72 -9.24
N ILE A 123 -10.18 -14.55 -9.54
CA ILE A 123 -8.98 -14.67 -8.71
C ILE A 123 -8.26 -13.32 -8.66
N GLY A 124 -8.10 -12.66 -9.81
CA GLY A 124 -7.47 -11.34 -9.88
C GLY A 124 -8.21 -10.29 -9.04
N SER A 125 -9.55 -10.32 -9.05
CA SER A 125 -10.38 -9.43 -8.22
C SER A 125 -10.15 -9.66 -6.73
N ILE A 126 -10.13 -10.92 -6.28
CA ILE A 126 -9.86 -11.26 -4.89
C ILE A 126 -8.46 -10.78 -4.47
N LEU A 127 -7.44 -11.01 -5.31
CA LEU A 127 -6.06 -10.59 -5.02
C LEU A 127 -5.95 -9.07 -4.92
N ILE A 128 -6.60 -8.30 -5.81
CA ILE A 128 -6.60 -6.84 -5.73
C ILE A 128 -7.31 -6.35 -4.46
N TRP A 129 -8.48 -6.88 -4.13
CA TRP A 129 -9.21 -6.45 -2.93
C TRP A 129 -8.46 -6.80 -1.64
N HIS A 130 -7.86 -7.99 -1.57
CA HIS A 130 -7.03 -8.39 -0.45
C HIS A 130 -5.76 -7.53 -0.36
N TYR A 131 -5.07 -7.27 -1.48
CA TYR A 131 -3.93 -6.35 -1.55
C TYR A 131 -4.26 -4.95 -1.02
N LEU A 132 -5.40 -4.37 -1.43
CA LEU A 132 -5.84 -3.05 -0.94
C LEU A 132 -6.08 -3.07 0.58
N GLY A 133 -6.64 -4.16 1.10
CA GLY A 133 -6.76 -4.40 2.54
C GLY A 133 -5.40 -4.41 3.25
N LEU A 134 -4.42 -5.11 2.68
CA LEU A 134 -3.06 -5.19 3.22
C LEU A 134 -2.30 -3.86 3.17
N LEU A 135 -2.49 -3.07 2.11
CA LEU A 135 -1.85 -1.76 1.98
C LEU A 135 -2.35 -0.81 3.08
N ASN A 136 -3.67 -0.74 3.26
CA ASN A 136 -4.30 0.15 4.23
C ASN A 136 -4.00 -0.28 5.68
N GLY A 137 -4.11 -1.58 5.98
CA GLY A 137 -3.84 -2.12 7.30
C GLY A 137 -2.35 -2.17 7.66
N GLY A 138 -1.45 -2.23 6.67
CA GLY A 138 -0.02 -2.41 6.90
C GLY A 138 0.63 -1.27 7.68
N ILE A 139 0.31 -0.03 7.33
CA ILE A 139 0.81 1.15 8.06
C ILE A 139 0.25 1.17 9.49
N ILE A 140 -1.01 0.80 9.68
CA ILE A 140 -1.62 0.71 11.01
C ILE A 140 -0.86 -0.34 11.86
N CYS A 141 -0.56 -1.50 11.30
CA CYS A 141 0.21 -2.54 11.99
C CYS A 141 1.60 -2.06 12.38
N PHE A 142 2.29 -1.36 11.47
CA PHE A 142 3.59 -0.73 11.77
C PHE A 142 3.47 0.25 12.94
N VAL A 143 2.45 1.12 12.92
CA VAL A 143 2.26 2.15 13.95
C VAL A 143 1.87 1.54 15.30
N ILE A 144 1.06 0.47 15.32
CA ILE A 144 0.75 -0.30 16.54
C ILE A 144 2.04 -0.91 17.10
N GLU A 145 2.86 -1.55 16.27
CA GLU A 145 4.13 -2.14 16.71
C GLU A 145 5.07 -1.07 17.28
N ARG A 146 5.18 0.10 16.64
CA ARG A 146 5.95 1.24 17.17
C ARG A 146 5.37 1.80 18.46
N SER A 147 4.05 1.82 18.61
CA SER A 147 3.38 2.25 19.85
C SER A 147 3.73 1.33 21.01
N LEU A 148 3.69 0.02 20.77
CA LEU A 148 4.07 -1.00 21.76
C LEU A 148 5.55 -0.92 22.12
N ALA A 149 6.43 -0.68 21.13
CA ALA A 149 7.85 -0.46 21.38
C ALA A 149 8.11 0.79 22.24
N THR A 150 7.29 1.84 22.09
CA THR A 150 7.35 3.03 22.95
C THR A 150 6.83 2.75 24.37
N LEU A 151 5.77 1.96 24.52
CA LEU A 151 5.23 1.58 25.85
C LEU A 151 6.17 0.64 26.61
N LEU A 152 6.82 -0.28 25.90
CA LEU A 152 7.73 -1.30 26.45
C LEU A 152 9.21 -0.89 26.33
N SER A 153 9.50 0.42 26.25
CA SER A 153 10.85 0.91 25.90
C SER A 153 11.97 0.46 26.85
N ARG A 154 11.64 0.02 28.07
CA ARG A 154 12.64 -0.40 29.08
C ARG A 154 13.25 -1.76 28.78
N ASP A 155 12.45 -2.67 28.23
CA ASP A 155 12.79 -4.07 28.06
C ASP A 155 12.42 -4.60 26.65
N TYR A 156 12.08 -3.70 25.71
CA TYR A 156 11.76 -4.05 24.32
C TYR A 156 12.88 -4.87 23.67
N GLU A 157 14.10 -4.36 23.79
CA GLU A 157 15.30 -4.95 23.19
C GLU A 157 15.82 -6.20 23.94
N SER A 158 15.59 -6.26 25.25
CA SER A 158 16.17 -7.31 26.10
C SER A 158 15.36 -8.60 26.10
N THR A 159 14.13 -8.57 25.60
CA THR A 159 13.27 -9.76 25.57
C THR A 159 12.74 -10.00 24.16
N PRO A 160 12.99 -11.19 23.56
CA PRO A 160 12.56 -11.48 22.21
C PRO A 160 11.04 -11.58 22.16
N ARG A 161 10.40 -10.62 21.48
CA ARG A 161 8.93 -10.56 21.30
C ARG A 161 8.52 -10.81 19.85
N GLN A 162 9.06 -11.87 19.24
CA GLN A 162 8.70 -12.24 17.86
C GLN A 162 7.19 -12.58 17.73
N TRP A 163 6.61 -13.13 18.80
CA TRP A 163 5.17 -13.42 18.86
C TRP A 163 4.30 -12.18 18.60
N LEU A 164 4.77 -10.98 18.94
CA LEU A 164 4.05 -9.74 18.70
C LEU A 164 3.90 -9.48 17.20
N SER A 165 5.01 -9.55 16.46
CA SER A 165 5.01 -9.37 15.00
C SER A 165 4.17 -10.45 14.31
N ILE A 166 4.30 -11.70 14.73
CA ILE A 166 3.52 -12.82 14.18
C ILE A 166 2.02 -12.60 14.41
N SER A 167 1.63 -12.23 15.63
CA SER A 167 0.21 -11.99 15.98
C SER A 167 -0.36 -10.80 15.20
N LEU A 168 0.43 -9.74 15.03
CA LEU A 168 0.02 -8.58 14.22
C LEU A 168 -0.16 -8.96 12.74
N HIS A 169 0.74 -9.76 12.16
CA HIS A 169 0.57 -10.22 10.78
C HIS A 169 -0.68 -11.09 10.60
N ILE A 170 -0.91 -12.05 11.51
CA ILE A 170 -2.11 -12.91 11.44
C ILE A 170 -3.37 -12.06 11.52
N LEU A 171 -3.45 -11.15 12.50
CA LEU A 171 -4.59 -10.26 12.66
C LEU A 171 -4.79 -9.38 11.42
N HIS A 172 -3.70 -8.84 10.87
CA HIS A 172 -3.72 -8.00 9.68
C HIS A 172 -4.30 -8.73 8.47
N HIS A 173 -3.82 -9.95 8.19
CA HIS A 173 -4.33 -10.77 7.10
C HIS A 173 -5.80 -11.15 7.31
N LEU A 174 -6.20 -11.50 8.52
CA LEU A 174 -7.61 -11.80 8.82
C LEU A 174 -8.51 -10.59 8.54
N ILE A 175 -8.10 -9.39 8.96
CA ILE A 175 -8.84 -8.16 8.66
C ILE A 175 -8.89 -7.90 7.15
N ALA A 176 -7.78 -8.08 6.44
CA ALA A 176 -7.72 -7.90 4.98
C ALA A 176 -8.64 -8.89 4.24
N ILE A 177 -8.72 -10.15 4.69
CA ILE A 177 -9.64 -11.16 4.14
C ILE A 177 -11.09 -10.75 4.39
N VAL A 178 -11.42 -10.29 5.60
CA VAL A 178 -12.77 -9.81 5.92
C VAL A 178 -13.14 -8.63 5.01
N MET A 179 -12.26 -7.65 4.88
CA MET A 179 -12.48 -6.51 3.96
C MET A 179 -12.66 -7.00 2.52
N CYS A 180 -11.82 -7.92 2.05
CA CYS A 180 -11.94 -8.51 0.72
C CYS A 180 -13.32 -9.15 0.49
N ILE A 181 -13.88 -9.87 1.47
CA ILE A 181 -15.23 -10.47 1.37
C ILE A 181 -16.30 -9.37 1.27
N PHE A 182 -16.19 -8.30 2.06
CA PHE A 182 -17.13 -7.18 2.02
C PHE A 182 -17.15 -6.51 0.65
N PHE A 183 -15.96 -6.30 0.06
CA PHE A 183 -15.78 -5.75 -1.28
C PHE A 183 -16.30 -6.71 -2.36
N CYS A 184 -15.85 -7.97 -2.36
CA CYS A 184 -16.20 -8.94 -3.39
C CYS A 184 -17.70 -9.19 -3.49
N PHE A 185 -18.44 -9.24 -2.38
CA PHE A 185 -19.86 -9.62 -2.38
C PHE A 185 -20.82 -8.47 -2.14
N HIS A 186 -20.37 -7.21 -2.33
CA HIS A 186 -21.20 -6.02 -2.12
C HIS A 186 -21.98 -6.02 -0.79
N ILE A 187 -21.38 -6.55 0.29
CA ILE A 187 -22.06 -6.63 1.60
C ILE A 187 -22.43 -5.23 2.10
N LEU A 188 -21.60 -4.24 1.76
CA LEU A 188 -21.86 -2.83 1.99
C LEU A 188 -21.74 -2.06 0.66
N PRO A 189 -22.57 -1.02 0.45
CA PRO A 189 -22.40 -0.09 -0.65
C PRO A 189 -21.01 0.55 -0.63
N LEU A 190 -20.46 0.81 -1.81
CA LEU A 190 -19.15 1.44 -2.02
C LEU A 190 -19.00 2.75 -1.25
N LYS A 191 -20.06 3.56 -1.23
CA LYS A 191 -20.09 4.84 -0.49
C LYS A 191 -19.77 4.66 0.99
N ILE A 192 -20.31 3.61 1.62
CA ILE A 192 -20.09 3.31 3.04
C ILE A 192 -18.64 2.84 3.25
N LEU A 193 -18.14 1.96 2.38
CA LEU A 193 -16.75 1.47 2.45
C LEU A 193 -15.73 2.61 2.28
N ILE A 194 -15.99 3.53 1.35
CA ILE A 194 -15.22 4.76 1.16
C ILE A 194 -15.24 5.63 2.41
N CYS A 195 -16.41 5.83 3.03
CA CYS A 195 -16.52 6.59 4.28
C CYS A 195 -15.69 5.95 5.41
N PHE A 196 -15.72 4.62 5.56
CA PHE A 196 -14.90 3.93 6.54
C PHE A 196 -13.40 4.10 6.28
N ASN A 197 -12.97 4.01 5.02
CA ASN A 197 -11.58 4.22 4.64
C ASN A 197 -11.12 5.66 4.96
N ALA A 198 -11.90 6.65 4.55
CA ALA A 198 -11.62 8.06 4.83
C ALA A 198 -11.58 8.37 6.33
N PHE A 199 -12.51 7.79 7.10
CA PHE A 199 -12.52 7.90 8.56
C PHE A 199 -11.26 7.26 9.16
N GLY A 200 -10.87 6.06 8.71
CA GLY A 200 -9.63 5.40 9.13
C GLY A 200 -8.40 6.29 8.98
N PHE A 201 -8.22 6.90 7.81
CA PHE A 201 -7.12 7.85 7.58
C PHE A 201 -7.20 9.11 8.46
N ALA A 202 -8.41 9.62 8.71
CA ALA A 202 -8.63 10.78 9.57
C ALA A 202 -8.16 10.55 11.02
N PHE A 203 -8.14 9.31 11.52
CA PHE A 203 -7.54 8.96 12.82
C PHE A 203 -6.07 8.56 12.69
N GLN A 204 -5.74 7.76 11.67
CA GLN A 204 -4.40 7.21 11.50
C GLN A 204 -3.35 8.31 11.30
N ILE A 205 -3.61 9.29 10.44
CA ILE A 205 -2.63 10.34 10.14
C ILE A 205 -2.32 11.16 11.39
N PRO A 206 -3.29 11.74 12.11
CA PRO A 206 -3.02 12.43 13.37
C PRO A 206 -2.31 11.57 14.40
N TYR A 207 -2.64 10.28 14.50
CA TYR A 207 -1.98 9.37 15.44
C TYR A 207 -0.49 9.18 15.12
N VAL A 208 -0.13 9.07 13.84
CA VAL A 208 1.28 9.02 13.40
C VAL A 208 2.02 10.30 13.79
N PHE A 209 1.41 11.48 13.60
CA PHE A 209 1.99 12.75 14.00
C PHE A 209 2.13 12.88 15.52
N PHE A 210 1.11 12.46 16.28
CA PHE A 210 1.14 12.42 17.72
C PHE A 210 2.27 11.53 18.24
N LEU A 211 2.36 10.29 17.74
CA LEU A 211 3.38 9.34 18.17
C LEU A 211 4.80 9.82 17.80
N ARG A 212 4.95 10.49 16.64
CA ARG A 212 6.20 11.15 16.27
C ARG A 212 6.55 12.29 17.22
N HIS A 213 5.59 13.15 17.54
CA HIS A 213 5.80 14.26 18.49
C HIS A 213 6.19 13.72 19.87
N TYR A 214 5.45 12.76 20.39
CA TYR A 214 5.72 12.11 21.67
C TYR A 214 7.14 11.54 21.74
N ASN A 215 7.54 10.72 20.75
CA ASN A 215 8.88 10.11 20.72
C ASN A 215 9.99 11.18 20.58
N THR A 216 9.74 12.27 19.83
CA THR A 216 10.70 13.37 19.70
C THR A 216 10.86 14.13 21.02
N SER A 217 9.76 14.42 21.71
CA SER A 217 9.79 15.06 23.04
C SER A 217 10.52 14.19 24.05
N LYS A 218 10.23 12.87 24.09
CA LYS A 218 10.93 11.94 24.99
C LYS A 218 12.43 11.86 24.71
N ARG A 219 12.84 11.89 23.44
CA ARG A 219 14.25 11.97 23.06
C ARG A 219 14.91 13.24 23.60
N SER A 220 14.26 14.39 23.47
CA SER A 220 14.76 15.67 23.97
C SER A 220 14.89 15.68 25.50
N GLU A 221 13.88 15.16 26.21
CA GLU A 221 13.92 15.01 27.66
C GLU A 221 15.10 14.15 28.12
N MET A 222 15.36 13.01 27.47
CA MET A 222 16.48 12.14 27.85
C MET A 222 17.86 12.75 27.57
N ARG A 223 17.97 13.65 26.60
CA ARG A 223 19.20 14.41 26.35
C ARG A 223 19.41 15.51 27.40
N LEU A 224 18.33 16.15 27.84
CA LEU A 224 18.39 17.17 28.90
C LEU A 224 18.63 16.54 30.28
N ALA A 225 18.01 15.38 30.54
CA ALA A 225 18.15 14.60 31.76
C ALA A 225 19.46 13.79 31.84
N GLU A 226 20.31 13.85 30.81
CA GLU A 226 21.65 13.24 30.81
C GLU A 226 22.51 13.73 31.99
N ASN A 227 22.18 14.91 32.54
CA ASN A 227 22.83 15.47 33.71
C ASN A 227 22.22 15.02 35.07
N ILE A 228 21.08 14.30 35.11
CA ILE A 228 20.28 14.16 36.35
C ILE A 228 19.93 12.71 36.78
N THR A 229 19.59 11.70 35.94
CA THR A 229 19.40 10.29 36.44
C THR A 229 19.08 9.19 35.39
N ASN A 230 19.44 7.93 35.74
CA ASN A 230 18.76 6.61 35.64
C ASN A 230 17.94 6.16 34.41
N HIS A 231 18.16 6.67 33.20
CA HIS A 231 17.58 6.01 32.01
C HIS A 231 18.43 4.84 31.53
N SER A 232 17.84 3.65 31.38
CA SER A 232 18.53 2.48 30.86
C SER A 232 19.02 2.74 29.43
N LEU A 233 20.20 2.23 29.10
CA LEU A 233 20.79 2.36 27.77
C LEU A 233 19.84 1.82 26.67
N ALA A 234 19.13 0.73 26.99
CA ALA A 234 18.09 0.14 26.12
C ALA A 234 16.97 1.13 25.78
N ALA A 235 16.47 1.90 26.76
CA ALA A 235 15.41 2.89 26.51
C ALA A 235 15.88 4.04 25.61
N LYS A 236 17.15 4.45 25.72
CA LYS A 236 17.74 5.47 24.84
C LYS A 236 17.84 4.97 23.39
N PHE A 237 18.36 3.76 23.19
CA PHE A 237 18.44 3.14 21.86
C PHE A 237 17.05 2.97 21.22
N GLN A 238 16.08 2.45 21.98
CA GLN A 238 14.71 2.26 21.49
C GLN A 238 14.07 3.58 21.06
N THR A 239 14.26 4.65 21.82
CA THR A 239 13.66 5.95 21.50
C THR A 239 14.30 6.58 20.26
N GLU A 240 15.62 6.47 20.08
CA GLU A 240 16.31 6.94 18.87
C GLU A 240 15.82 6.17 17.63
N GLU A 241 15.62 4.86 17.74
CA GLU A 241 15.06 4.04 16.66
C GLU A 241 13.59 4.40 16.39
N ASN A 242 12.76 4.57 17.42
CA ASN A 242 11.36 4.95 17.29
C ASN A 242 11.21 6.33 16.63
N VAL A 243 12.04 7.31 16.98
CA VAL A 243 12.03 8.62 16.28
C VAL A 243 12.36 8.45 14.79
N ARG A 244 13.42 7.71 14.45
CA ARG A 244 13.81 7.48 13.05
C ARG A 244 12.71 6.76 12.26
N SER A 245 12.16 5.70 12.81
CA SER A 245 11.11 4.91 12.19
C SER A 245 9.80 5.70 12.04
N MET A 246 9.44 6.54 13.00
CA MET A 246 8.29 7.43 12.89
C MET A 246 8.46 8.54 11.85
N HIS A 247 9.68 9.00 11.57
CA HIS A 247 9.93 9.89 10.43
C HIS A 247 9.63 9.20 9.09
N ILE A 248 10.02 7.93 8.94
CA ILE A 248 9.73 7.13 7.75
C ILE A 248 8.21 6.91 7.64
N ALA A 249 7.56 6.47 8.72
CA ALA A 249 6.11 6.25 8.75
C ALA A 249 5.31 7.51 8.45
N THR A 250 5.75 8.69 8.94
CA THR A 250 5.07 9.96 8.62
C THR A 250 5.15 10.27 7.13
N ARG A 251 6.33 10.10 6.52
CA ARG A 251 6.51 10.34 5.07
C ARG A 251 5.64 9.37 4.25
N LEU A 252 5.65 8.09 4.59
CA LEU A 252 4.82 7.08 3.94
C LEU A 252 3.32 7.38 4.11
N SER A 253 2.89 7.73 5.32
CA SER A 253 1.47 8.03 5.61
C SER A 253 0.98 9.27 4.85
N ILE A 254 1.81 10.30 4.69
CA ILE A 254 1.46 11.48 3.87
C ILE A 254 1.30 11.06 2.42
N VAL A 255 2.24 10.28 1.88
CA VAL A 255 2.16 9.88 0.47
C VAL A 255 0.94 9.01 0.22
N VAL A 256 0.72 7.97 1.04
CA VAL A 256 -0.47 7.12 0.95
C VAL A 256 -1.75 7.94 1.10
N GLY A 257 -1.80 8.86 2.06
CA GLY A 257 -2.97 9.72 2.25
C GLY A 257 -3.25 10.64 1.05
N VAL A 258 -2.23 11.18 0.40
CA VAL A 258 -2.42 11.98 -0.84
C VAL A 258 -2.97 11.11 -1.97
N PHE A 259 -2.42 9.91 -2.17
CA PHE A 259 -2.92 8.98 -3.19
C PHE A 259 -4.34 8.54 -2.92
N ASP A 260 -4.68 8.23 -1.66
CA ASP A 260 -6.03 7.85 -1.27
C ASP A 260 -7.02 9.00 -1.54
N VAL A 261 -6.66 10.25 -1.19
CA VAL A 261 -7.50 11.42 -1.52
C VAL A 261 -7.70 11.57 -3.03
N LEU A 262 -6.64 11.42 -3.83
CA LEU A 262 -6.76 11.46 -5.29
C LEU A 262 -7.67 10.34 -5.81
N PHE A 263 -7.47 9.11 -5.33
CA PHE A 263 -8.31 7.96 -5.69
C PHE A 263 -9.78 8.17 -5.31
N LEU A 264 -10.05 8.73 -4.13
CA LEU A 264 -11.40 9.08 -3.67
C LEU A 264 -12.06 10.14 -4.54
N ILE A 265 -11.33 11.21 -4.90
CA ILE A 265 -11.83 12.25 -5.82
C ILE A 265 -12.25 11.60 -7.14
N VAL A 266 -11.43 10.68 -7.63
CA VAL A 266 -11.61 10.00 -8.91
C VAL A 266 -12.83 9.08 -8.89
N ILE A 267 -13.00 8.30 -7.82
CA ILE A 267 -14.23 7.52 -7.60
C ILE A 267 -15.47 8.42 -7.53
N ILE A 268 -15.42 9.51 -6.78
CA ILE A 268 -16.55 10.45 -6.67
C ILE A 268 -16.89 11.02 -8.06
N LEU A 269 -15.90 11.43 -8.85
CA LEU A 269 -16.11 11.92 -10.22
C LEU A 269 -16.70 10.83 -11.14
N ALA A 270 -16.28 9.57 -11.00
CA ALA A 270 -16.90 8.43 -11.70
C ALA A 270 -18.36 8.23 -11.30
N THR A 271 -18.66 8.25 -9.99
CA THR A 271 -20.02 8.06 -9.48
C THR A 271 -20.94 9.19 -9.94
N CYS A 272 -20.42 10.41 -10.06
CA CYS A 272 -21.14 11.57 -10.60
C CYS A 272 -21.27 11.56 -12.13
N GLN A 273 -20.76 10.53 -12.82
CA GLN A 273 -20.82 10.38 -14.28
C GLN A 273 -20.32 11.62 -15.05
N VAL A 274 -19.29 12.29 -14.51
CA VAL A 274 -18.74 13.50 -15.15
C VAL A 274 -18.07 13.12 -16.48
N PRO A 275 -18.34 13.83 -17.58
CA PRO A 275 -17.67 13.60 -18.86
C PRO A 275 -16.14 13.65 -18.71
N GLY A 276 -15.43 12.61 -19.16
CA GLY A 276 -13.97 12.50 -19.05
C GLY A 276 -13.44 11.74 -17.82
N ALA A 277 -14.28 11.39 -16.84
CA ALA A 277 -13.87 10.53 -15.72
C ALA A 277 -13.31 9.17 -16.21
N GLN A 278 -13.82 8.67 -17.34
CA GLN A 278 -13.38 7.43 -17.97
C GLN A 278 -11.90 7.46 -18.40
N LEU A 279 -11.42 8.60 -18.93
CA LEU A 279 -10.00 8.79 -19.27
C LEU A 279 -9.13 8.79 -18.02
N PHE A 280 -9.61 9.39 -16.91
CA PHE A 280 -8.82 9.47 -15.68
C PHE A 280 -8.59 8.10 -15.04
N PHE A 281 -9.58 7.20 -15.02
CA PHE A 281 -9.42 5.81 -14.52
C PHE A 281 -8.45 4.96 -15.36
N GLN A 282 -8.09 5.43 -16.54
CA GLN A 282 -7.14 4.76 -17.42
C GLN A 282 -5.75 5.36 -17.26
N GLU A 283 -5.66 6.68 -17.09
CA GLU A 283 -4.41 7.40 -16.81
C GLU A 283 -3.92 7.20 -15.35
N SER A 284 -4.81 7.04 -14.37
CA SER A 284 -4.45 6.80 -12.96
C SER A 284 -3.65 5.51 -12.77
N ASP A 285 -4.01 4.47 -13.52
CA ASP A 285 -3.34 3.16 -13.48
C ASP A 285 -1.94 3.22 -14.14
N ILE A 286 -1.72 4.17 -15.06
CA ILE A 286 -0.41 4.44 -15.65
C ILE A 286 0.43 5.33 -14.70
N LEU A 287 -0.22 6.26 -13.99
CA LEU A 287 0.39 7.15 -13.01
C LEU A 287 0.85 6.43 -11.72
N ASP A 288 0.13 5.40 -11.28
CA ASP A 288 0.56 4.50 -10.19
C ASP A 288 1.91 3.85 -10.50
N THR A 289 2.24 3.67 -11.78
CA THR A 289 3.53 3.13 -12.22
C THR A 289 4.62 4.20 -12.41
N TRP A 290 4.24 5.47 -12.64
CA TRP A 290 5.17 6.62 -12.69
C TRP A 290 5.75 7.00 -11.32
N TYR A 291 5.13 6.51 -10.24
CA TYR A 291 5.52 6.80 -8.87
C TYR A 291 6.95 6.34 -8.50
N ASN A 292 7.52 5.35 -9.20
CA ASN A 292 8.91 4.91 -8.97
C ASN A 292 10.00 5.89 -9.46
N VAL A 293 9.64 6.91 -10.24
CA VAL A 293 10.61 7.89 -10.75
C VAL A 293 10.95 8.96 -9.70
N LYS A 294 10.07 9.23 -8.73
CA LYS A 294 10.26 10.32 -7.75
C LYS A 294 11.05 9.90 -6.49
N CYS A 295 11.31 8.60 -6.31
CA CYS A 295 12.22 8.08 -5.28
C CYS A 295 13.70 8.45 -5.54
N ARG A 296 14.05 8.92 -6.74
CA ARG A 296 15.41 9.42 -7.04
C ARG A 296 15.83 10.60 -6.15
N ARG A 297 14.87 11.38 -5.64
CA ARG A 297 15.13 12.50 -4.71
C ARG A 297 15.38 12.06 -3.25
N MET A 298 15.02 10.81 -2.90
CA MET A 298 15.34 10.24 -1.58
C MET A 298 16.78 9.74 -1.51
N GLU A 299 17.37 9.24 -2.61
CA GLU A 299 18.79 8.86 -2.66
C GLU A 299 19.73 10.08 -2.53
N GLU A 300 19.41 11.20 -3.18
CA GLU A 300 20.19 12.44 -3.06
C GLU A 300 20.19 12.98 -1.61
N GLN A 301 19.10 12.78 -0.86
CA GLN A 301 19.03 13.20 0.55
C GLN A 301 19.67 12.20 1.51
N ILE A 302 19.71 10.90 1.18
CA ILE A 302 20.44 9.91 1.98
C ILE A 302 21.96 10.16 1.88
N HIS A 303 22.45 10.57 0.70
CA HIS A 303 23.84 10.99 0.53
C HIS A 303 24.14 12.37 1.14
N ALA A 304 23.22 13.32 1.08
CA ALA A 304 23.42 14.66 1.66
C ALA A 304 23.42 14.69 3.20
N VAL A 305 22.83 13.68 3.86
CA VAL A 305 22.83 13.54 5.34
C VAL A 305 24.07 12.79 5.86
N LEU A 306 24.94 12.32 4.96
CA LEU A 306 26.20 11.65 5.30
C LEU A 306 27.40 12.42 4.74
N PRO A 307 27.94 13.44 5.44
CA PRO A 307 29.33 13.80 5.22
C PRO A 307 30.17 12.60 5.70
N ILE A 308 30.67 11.81 4.75
CA ILE A 308 31.75 10.87 5.00
C ILE A 308 33.00 11.72 5.27
N ASN A 309 33.17 12.19 6.51
CA ASN A 309 34.44 12.71 6.97
C ASN A 309 35.35 11.51 7.27
N ALA A 310 35.97 10.98 6.21
CA ALA A 310 37.19 10.21 6.34
C ALA A 310 38.32 11.18 6.70
N THR A 311 38.44 11.54 7.98
CA THR A 311 39.67 12.14 8.52
C THR A 311 40.37 11.08 9.35
N SER A 312 41.28 10.38 8.66
CA SER A 312 42.38 9.65 9.27
C SER A 312 43.28 10.66 9.98
N ASN A 313 43.27 10.68 11.31
CA ASN A 313 44.35 11.21 12.12
C ASN A 313 44.76 10.14 13.13
N ARG A 314 45.81 9.39 12.80
CA ARG A 314 46.63 8.67 13.79
C ARG A 314 47.46 9.72 14.55
N PRO A 315 47.53 9.68 15.89
CA PRO A 315 48.64 10.28 16.59
C PRO A 315 49.83 9.32 16.54
N GLU A 316 50.91 9.74 15.90
CA GLU A 316 52.25 9.24 16.19
C GLU A 316 52.73 9.93 17.48
N SER A 317 52.87 9.15 18.55
CA SER A 317 53.96 9.22 19.53
C SER A 317 53.90 8.01 20.43
#